data_AF-A0A497VEG3-F1
#
_entry.id   AF-A0A497VEG3-F1
#
_cell.length_a   1.000
_cell.length_b   1.000
_cell.length_c   1.000
_cell.angle_alpha   90.00
_cell.angle_beta   90.00
_cell.angle_gamma   90.00
#
_symmetry.space_group_name_H-M   'P 1'
#
loop_
_entity.id
_entity.type
_entity.pdbx_description
1 polymer ?
#
loop_
_entity_poly.entity_id
_entity_poly.type
_entity_poly.pdbx_seq_one_letter_code
_entity_poly.pdbx_strand_id
1 'polypeptide(L)'
;MSYSVGQVWTFPETEDHPQLIVTIGRIDTAADLGAEPANSAVLSVSMTPDDEARKLDWPEVGHTPIAETAFNADGTGELVMDGVTPPDGFAEGYQTWRDAFDAGNAGVFTVAPPEAYAAILQIYADRK
;
A
#
# COMPACT_ATOMS: atom_id res chain seq x y z
N MET A 1 -13.35 -11.57 -0.56
CA MET A 1 -12.05 -12.17 -0.92
C MET A 1 -11.21 -12.19 0.35
N SER A 2 -10.30 -13.15 0.54
CA SER A 2 -9.37 -13.13 1.68
C SER A 2 -7.99 -12.74 1.16
N TYR A 3 -7.37 -11.74 1.79
CA TYR A 3 -6.02 -11.29 1.44
C TYR A 3 -4.96 -12.12 2.15
N SER A 4 -3.80 -12.26 1.53
CA SER A 4 -2.65 -12.95 2.10
C SER A 4 -1.34 -12.27 1.75
N VAL A 5 -0.35 -12.45 2.63
CA VAL A 5 1.03 -11.98 2.38
C VAL A 5 1.59 -12.66 1.13
N GLY A 6 2.26 -11.87 0.32
CA GLY A 6 2.87 -12.26 -0.95
C GLY A 6 1.93 -12.23 -2.15
N GLN A 7 0.67 -11.81 -1.97
CA GLN A 7 -0.20 -11.49 -3.10
C GLN A 7 0.29 -10.24 -3.82
N VAL A 8 0.23 -10.29 -5.15
CA VAL A 8 0.49 -9.17 -6.05
C VAL A 8 -0.77 -8.86 -6.83
N TRP A 9 -1.17 -7.60 -6.76
CA TRP A 9 -2.35 -7.07 -7.41
C TRP A 9 -1.94 -6.03 -8.45
N THR A 10 -2.69 -5.93 -9.53
CA THR A 10 -2.60 -4.80 -10.45
C THR A 10 -3.82 -3.91 -10.30
N PHE A 11 -3.61 -2.60 -10.37
CA PHE A 11 -4.68 -1.60 -10.45
C PHE A 11 -4.51 -0.83 -11.77
N PRO A 12 -5.59 -0.59 -12.52
CA PRO A 12 -5.52 0.01 -13.85
C PRO A 12 -4.98 1.43 -13.80
N GLU A 13 -4.39 1.89 -14.91
CA GLU A 13 -4.04 3.31 -15.10
C GLU A 13 -5.30 4.19 -15.07
N THR A 14 -5.15 5.41 -14.53
CA THR A 14 -6.16 6.48 -14.63
C THR A 14 -5.50 7.79 -15.08
N GLU A 15 -6.27 8.88 -15.16
CA GLU A 15 -5.71 10.20 -15.46
C GLU A 15 -4.73 10.71 -14.38
N ASP A 16 -4.87 10.25 -13.14
CA ASP A 16 -4.12 10.76 -11.98
C ASP A 16 -2.91 9.90 -11.61
N HIS A 17 -2.84 8.65 -12.09
CA HIS A 17 -1.76 7.72 -11.76
C HIS A 17 -1.55 6.66 -12.85
N PRO A 18 -0.32 6.15 -13.01
CA PRO A 18 -0.04 5.03 -13.90
C PRO A 18 -0.69 3.73 -13.41
N GLN A 19 -0.62 2.68 -14.21
CA GLN A 19 -0.92 1.33 -13.73
C GLN A 19 0.02 0.98 -12.56
N LEU A 20 -0.54 0.41 -11.49
CA LEU A 20 0.20 0.05 -10.29
C LEU A 20 0.25 -1.45 -10.07
N ILE A 21 1.43 -1.93 -9.69
CA ILE A 21 1.70 -3.27 -9.18
C ILE A 21 1.85 -3.17 -7.67
N VAL A 22 0.97 -3.81 -6.93
CA VAL A 22 0.85 -3.68 -5.47
C VAL A 22 1.11 -5.02 -4.81
N THR A 23 2.15 -5.11 -3.98
CA THR A 23 2.51 -6.35 -3.28
C THR A 23 2.15 -6.26 -1.81
N ILE A 24 1.34 -7.19 -1.30
CA ILE A 24 1.00 -7.27 0.12
C ILE A 24 2.16 -7.92 0.87
N GLY A 25 2.91 -7.13 1.63
CA GLY A 25 4.06 -7.63 2.37
C GLY A 25 3.79 -8.01 3.82
N ARG A 26 2.73 -7.46 4.41
CA ARG A 26 2.29 -7.81 5.76
C ARG A 26 0.81 -7.51 5.96
N ILE A 27 0.18 -8.28 6.83
CA ILE A 27 -1.18 -8.03 7.30
C ILE A 27 -1.13 -7.96 8.82
N ASP A 28 -1.45 -6.81 9.39
CA ASP A 28 -1.57 -6.64 10.83
C ASP A 28 -3.06 -6.61 11.19
N THR A 29 -3.45 -7.43 12.17
CA THR A 29 -4.81 -7.39 12.72
C THR A 29 -5.00 -6.16 13.59
N ALA A 30 -6.25 -5.80 13.87
CA ALA A 30 -6.53 -4.77 14.85
C ALA A 30 -5.88 -5.05 16.23
N ALA A 31 -5.82 -6.32 16.65
CA ALA A 31 -5.15 -6.72 17.88
C ALA A 31 -3.64 -6.50 17.82
N ASP A 32 -2.98 -6.81 16.70
CA ASP A 32 -1.54 -6.55 16.50
C ASP A 32 -1.23 -5.04 16.59
N LEU A 33 -2.21 -4.20 16.26
CA LEU A 33 -2.12 -2.75 16.29
C LEU A 33 -2.57 -2.13 17.62
N GLY A 34 -2.89 -2.95 18.63
CA GLY A 34 -3.38 -2.46 19.92
C GLY A 34 -4.76 -1.78 19.83
N ALA A 35 -5.51 -2.05 18.77
CA ALA A 35 -6.83 -1.50 18.50
C ALA A 35 -7.94 -2.53 18.82
N GLU A 36 -9.18 -2.05 18.90
CA GLU A 36 -10.35 -2.91 19.12
C GLU A 36 -10.44 -4.00 18.04
N PRO A 37 -10.61 -5.30 18.39
CA PRO A 37 -10.65 -6.40 17.43
C PRO A 37 -11.73 -6.28 16.33
N ALA A 38 -12.73 -5.40 16.53
CA ALA A 38 -13.76 -5.12 15.54
C ALA A 38 -13.29 -4.22 14.39
N ASN A 39 -12.12 -3.58 14.50
CA ASN A 39 -11.53 -2.81 13.40
C ASN A 39 -11.01 -3.74 12.31
N SER A 40 -11.01 -3.27 11.07
CA SER A 40 -10.47 -4.03 9.93
C SER A 40 -8.96 -4.20 10.04
N ALA A 41 -8.43 -5.28 9.44
CA ALA A 41 -7.00 -5.48 9.34
C ALA A 41 -6.35 -4.38 8.48
N VAL A 42 -5.04 -4.24 8.62
CA VAL A 42 -4.23 -3.32 7.81
C VAL A 42 -3.33 -4.14 6.90
N LEU A 43 -3.45 -3.87 5.60
CA LEU A 43 -2.58 -4.40 4.57
C LEU A 43 -1.41 -3.44 4.40
N SER A 44 -0.21 -3.86 4.80
CA SER A 44 1.02 -3.15 4.50
C SER A 44 1.53 -3.59 3.14
N VAL A 45 1.58 -2.65 2.20
CA VAL A 45 1.86 -2.93 0.78
C VAL A 45 3.05 -2.13 0.26
N SER A 46 3.74 -2.63 -0.75
CA SER A 46 4.59 -1.82 -1.63
C SER A 46 3.83 -1.51 -2.91
N MET A 47 4.10 -0.36 -3.51
CA MET A 47 3.46 0.07 -4.77
C MET A 47 4.53 0.45 -5.79
N THR A 48 4.50 -0.22 -6.92
CA THR A 48 5.45 -0.06 -8.02
C THR A 48 4.67 0.30 -9.27
N PRO A 49 4.91 1.46 -9.90
CA PRO A 49 4.34 1.75 -11.20
C PRO A 49 4.86 0.77 -12.26
N ASP A 50 4.12 0.59 -13.34
CA ASP A 50 4.51 -0.30 -14.42
C ASP A 50 5.81 0.12 -15.13
N ASP A 51 6.34 -0.75 -15.99
CA ASP A 51 7.64 -0.54 -16.64
C ASP A 51 7.68 0.72 -17.51
N GLU A 52 6.57 1.10 -18.15
CA GLU A 52 6.51 2.31 -18.97
C GLU A 52 6.51 3.57 -18.10
N ALA A 53 5.72 3.62 -17.02
CA ALA A 53 5.74 4.74 -16.09
C ALA A 53 7.09 4.89 -15.37
N ARG A 54 7.77 3.78 -15.03
CA ARG A 54 9.12 3.86 -14.45
C ARG A 54 10.15 4.48 -15.39
N LYS A 55 10.02 4.30 -16.71
CA LYS A 55 10.88 5.00 -17.70
C LYS A 55 10.64 6.50 -17.75
N LEU A 56 9.49 6.95 -17.24
CA LEU A 56 9.12 8.36 -17.10
C LEU A 56 9.39 8.89 -15.68
N ASP A 57 10.24 8.21 -14.92
CA ASP A 57 10.66 8.58 -13.56
C ASP A 57 9.51 8.64 -12.52
N TRP A 58 8.42 7.89 -12.74
CA TRP A 58 7.42 7.69 -11.68
C TRP A 58 8.03 6.91 -10.51
N PRO A 59 7.91 7.40 -9.27
CA PRO A 59 8.64 6.82 -8.15
C PRO A 59 7.96 5.57 -7.59
N GLU A 60 8.75 4.66 -7.03
CA GLU A 60 8.26 3.52 -6.27
C GLU A 60 7.96 3.94 -4.82
N VAL A 61 6.94 3.34 -4.20
CA VAL A 61 6.61 3.55 -2.78
C VAL A 61 6.84 2.24 -2.03
N GLY A 62 7.89 2.22 -1.21
CA GLY A 62 8.38 1.00 -0.55
C GLY A 62 7.45 0.43 0.53
N HIS A 63 6.66 1.26 1.20
CA HIS A 63 5.66 0.82 2.20
C HIS A 63 4.49 1.79 2.26
N THR A 64 3.27 1.25 2.34
CA THR A 64 2.05 2.01 2.59
C THR A 64 1.04 1.15 3.37
N PRO A 65 0.49 1.65 4.49
CA PRO A 65 -0.54 0.97 5.27
C PRO A 65 -1.93 1.29 4.71
N ILE A 66 -2.63 0.29 4.19
CA ILE A 66 -4.00 0.42 3.64
C ILE A 66 -4.97 -0.38 4.52
N ALA A 67 -6.12 0.20 4.87
CA ALA A 67 -7.17 -0.55 5.55
C ALA A 67 -7.71 -1.66 4.62
N GLU A 68 -7.87 -2.87 5.13
CA GLU A 68 -8.34 -4.03 4.35
C GLU A 68 -9.68 -3.73 3.64
N THR A 69 -10.56 -3.01 4.32
CA THR A 69 -11.87 -2.59 3.81
C THR A 69 -11.79 -1.62 2.64
N ALA A 70 -10.67 -0.94 2.45
CA ALA A 70 -10.45 0.04 1.38
C ALA A 70 -9.67 -0.53 0.19
N PHE A 71 -8.84 -1.55 0.41
CA PHE A 71 -7.82 -2.01 -0.55
C PHE A 71 -8.35 -2.28 -1.97
N ASN A 72 -9.52 -2.90 -2.10
CA ASN A 72 -10.15 -3.17 -3.39
C ASN A 72 -11.67 -3.00 -3.28
N ALA A 73 -12.11 -1.93 -2.64
CA ALA A 73 -13.53 -1.70 -2.32
C ALA A 73 -14.39 -1.45 -3.58
N ASP A 74 -13.80 -0.85 -4.62
CA ASP A 74 -14.43 -0.57 -5.90
C ASP A 74 -14.34 -1.74 -6.90
N GLY A 75 -13.52 -2.75 -6.59
CA GLY A 75 -13.31 -3.94 -7.41
C GLY A 75 -12.44 -3.72 -8.65
N THR A 76 -11.67 -2.62 -8.70
CA THR A 76 -10.79 -2.31 -9.85
C THR A 76 -9.48 -3.10 -9.84
N GLY A 77 -9.06 -3.58 -8.67
CA GLY A 77 -7.85 -4.37 -8.49
C GLY A 77 -8.03 -5.82 -8.92
N GLU A 78 -7.05 -6.35 -9.66
CA GLU A 78 -6.98 -7.74 -10.10
C GLU A 78 -5.79 -8.46 -9.45
N LEU A 79 -6.03 -9.63 -8.85
CA LEU A 79 -4.97 -10.49 -8.34
C LEU A 79 -4.23 -11.14 -9.51
N VAL A 80 -2.93 -10.88 -9.64
CA VAL A 80 -2.12 -11.37 -10.77
C VAL A 80 -1.14 -12.48 -10.37
N MET A 81 -0.72 -12.53 -9.10
CA MET A 81 0.26 -13.50 -8.61
C MET A 81 0.19 -13.63 -7.08
N ASP A 82 0.69 -14.75 -6.54
CA ASP A 82 0.88 -14.95 -5.11
C ASP A 82 2.27 -15.59 -4.80
N GLY A 83 2.61 -15.70 -3.52
CA GLY A 83 3.88 -16.29 -3.07
C GLY A 83 5.12 -15.40 -3.30
N VAL A 84 4.92 -14.11 -3.55
CA VAL A 84 6.01 -13.15 -3.83
C VAL A 84 6.56 -12.56 -2.55
N THR A 85 7.87 -12.36 -2.48
CA THR A 85 8.49 -11.61 -1.38
C THR A 85 8.44 -10.11 -1.70
N PRO A 86 8.09 -9.25 -0.74
CA PRO A 86 8.12 -7.79 -0.93
C PRO A 86 9.49 -7.28 -1.37
N PRO A 87 9.55 -6.15 -2.08
CA PRO A 87 10.81 -5.56 -2.53
C PRO A 87 11.71 -5.14 -1.35
N ASP A 88 12.99 -4.96 -1.65
CA ASP A 88 13.96 -4.42 -0.70
C ASP A 88 13.49 -3.06 -0.16
N GLY A 89 13.78 -2.78 1.11
CA GLY A 89 13.33 -1.56 1.80
C GLY A 89 11.90 -1.61 2.35
N PHE A 90 11.07 -2.58 1.96
CA PHE A 90 9.72 -2.75 2.55
C PHE A 90 9.76 -2.84 4.08
N ALA A 91 10.68 -3.65 4.62
CA ALA A 91 10.78 -3.87 6.07
C ALA A 91 11.18 -2.59 6.83
N GLU A 92 12.04 -1.75 6.26
CA GLU A 92 12.44 -0.47 6.85
C GLU A 92 11.29 0.54 6.83
N GLY A 93 10.57 0.64 5.70
CA GLY A 93 9.38 1.48 5.58
C GLY A 93 8.28 1.06 6.56
N TYR A 94 8.04 -0.25 6.66
CA TYR A 94 7.11 -0.84 7.63
C TYR A 94 7.48 -0.47 9.06
N GLN A 95 8.74 -0.67 9.47
CA GLN A 95 9.18 -0.37 10.82
C GLN A 95 9.04 1.11 11.14
N THR A 96 9.42 1.98 10.19
CA THR A 96 9.28 3.44 10.34
C THR A 96 7.84 3.84 10.56
N TRP A 97 6.90 3.31 9.76
CA TRP A 97 5.48 3.54 9.97
C TRP A 97 5.00 2.99 11.32
N ARG A 98 5.41 1.77 11.67
CA ARG A 98 4.97 1.11 12.91
C ARG A 98 5.36 1.91 14.14
N ASP A 99 6.62 2.34 14.22
CA ASP A 99 7.10 3.17 15.32
C ASP A 99 6.31 4.49 15.44
N ALA A 100 6.00 5.12 14.30
CA ALA A 100 5.20 6.34 14.27
C ALA A 100 3.72 6.08 14.63
N PHE A 101 3.15 4.94 14.21
CA PHE A 101 1.79 4.53 14.51
C PHE A 101 1.61 4.25 16.00
N ASP A 102 2.54 3.51 16.61
CA ASP A 102 2.55 3.23 18.05
C ASP A 102 2.72 4.50 18.89
N ALA A 103 3.41 5.50 18.35
CA ALA A 103 3.53 6.83 18.96
C ALA A 103 2.32 7.75 18.72
N GLY A 104 1.30 7.30 17.98
CA GLY A 104 0.11 8.10 17.62
C GLY A 104 0.35 9.18 16.56
N ASN A 105 1.48 9.11 15.85
CA ASN A 105 1.93 10.09 14.87
C ASN A 105 1.71 9.65 13.41
N ALA A 106 1.26 8.42 13.19
CA ALA A 106 0.90 7.90 11.86
C ALA A 106 -0.48 7.26 11.88
N GLY A 107 -1.10 7.20 10.69
CA GLY A 107 -2.39 6.58 10.47
C GLY A 107 -2.33 5.46 9.43
N VAL A 108 -3.50 5.08 8.95
CA VAL A 108 -3.73 4.09 7.90
C VAL A 108 -4.53 4.77 6.80
N PHE A 109 -4.22 4.50 5.54
CA PHE A 109 -5.03 4.98 4.43
C PHE A 109 -6.36 4.22 4.36
N THR A 110 -7.46 4.96 4.22
CA THR A 110 -8.82 4.41 4.08
C THR A 110 -9.34 4.55 2.65
N VAL A 111 -8.42 4.67 1.69
CA VAL A 111 -8.66 4.73 0.24
C VAL A 111 -7.89 3.58 -0.43
N ALA A 112 -8.18 3.27 -1.70
CA ALA A 112 -7.49 2.19 -2.40
C ALA A 112 -6.02 2.59 -2.74
N PRO A 113 -5.17 1.61 -3.10
CA PRO A 113 -3.76 1.87 -3.39
C PRO A 113 -3.50 3.00 -4.40
N PRO A 114 -4.27 3.15 -5.49
CA PRO A 114 -3.99 4.21 -6.45
C PRO A 114 -4.19 5.63 -5.91
N GLU A 115 -5.26 5.86 -5.12
CA GLU A 115 -5.49 7.15 -4.48
C GLU A 115 -4.46 7.42 -3.38
N ALA A 116 -4.07 6.40 -2.62
CA ALA A 116 -3.01 6.52 -1.63
C ALA A 116 -1.67 6.89 -2.29
N TYR A 117 -1.33 6.25 -3.41
CA TYR A 117 -0.15 6.56 -4.20
C TYR A 117 -0.17 8.01 -4.70
N ALA A 118 -1.26 8.45 -5.33
CA ALA A 118 -1.40 9.84 -5.79
C ALA A 118 -1.24 10.86 -4.66
N ALA A 119 -1.84 10.61 -3.49
CA ALA A 119 -1.70 11.48 -2.31
C ALA A 119 -0.23 11.55 -1.81
N ILE A 120 0.48 10.43 -1.80
CA ILE A 120 1.91 10.38 -1.42
C ILE A 120 2.75 11.21 -2.39
N LEU A 121 2.48 11.13 -3.69
CA LEU A 121 3.20 11.93 -4.69
C LEU A 121 2.99 13.43 -4.53
N GLN A 122 1.76 13.86 -4.21
CA GLN A 122 1.48 15.26 -3.91
C GLN A 122 2.30 15.74 -2.71
N ILE A 123 2.38 14.95 -1.64
CA ILE A 123 3.22 15.27 -0.47
C ILE A 123 4.70 15.40 -0.85
N TYR A 124 5.20 14.59 -1.79
CA TYR A 124 6.57 14.72 -2.28
C TYR A 124 6.78 15.95 -3.17
N ALA A 125 5.80 16.31 -3.97
CA ALA A 125 5.84 17.52 -4.80
C ALA A 125 5.87 18.79 -3.94
N ASP A 126 5.04 18.87 -2.90
CA ASP A 126 4.91 20.03 -2.01
C ASP A 126 6.15 20.28 -1.12
N ARG A 127 7.02 19.28 -1.00
CA ARG A 127 8.29 19.37 -0.23
C ARG A 127 9.46 19.91 -1.05
N LYS A 128 9.28 20.15 -2.35
CA LYS A 128 10.28 20.74 -3.26
C LYS A 128 10.07 22.24 -3.40
#